data_AF-A0A192H3F1-F1
#
_entry.id   AF-A0A192H3F1-F1
#
_cell.length_a   1.000
_cell.length_b   1.000
_cell.length_c   1.000
_cell.angle_alpha   90.00
_cell.angle_beta   90.00
_cell.angle_gamma   90.00
#
_symmetry.space_group_name_H-M   'P 1'
#
loop_
_entity.id
_entity.type
_entity.pdbx_description
1 polymer ?
#
loop_
_entity_poly.entity_id
_entity_poly.type
_entity_poly.pdbx_seq_one_letter_code
_entity_poly.pdbx_strand_id
1 'polypeptide(L)' 'MITIQTNNDKEYNLDNITQVIVYTRTNGTHSYELSEFLDVKDVKRYVFFHGTDLVMGLNLSDIKSITVD' A
#
# COMPACT_ATOMS: atom_id res chain seq x y z
N MET A 1 -1.32 12.37 -0.75
CA MET A 1 -0.62 11.68 -1.87
C MET A 1 0.16 10.51 -1.29
N ILE A 2 0.25 9.37 -1.98
CA ILE A 2 1.13 8.26 -1.56
C ILE A 2 2.27 8.13 -2.55
N THR A 3 3.51 8.21 -2.07
CA THR A 3 4.72 7.94 -2.87
C THR A 3 5.33 6.61 -2.43
N ILE A 4 5.60 5.73 -3.40
CA ILE A 4 6.19 4.41 -3.17
C ILE A 4 7.49 4.31 -3.97
N GLN A 5 8.59 4.08 -3.26
CA GLN A 5 9.86 3.71 -3.87
C GLN A 5 10.03 2.19 -3.79
N THR A 6 10.35 1.54 -4.92
CA THR A 6 10.63 0.10 -4.96
C THR A 6 12.12 -0.20 -4.84
N ASN A 7 12.46 -1.46 -4.55
CA ASN A 7 13.85 -1.91 -4.38
C ASN A 7 14.68 -1.84 -5.68
N ASN A 8 14.03 -1.71 -6.84
CA ASN A 8 14.68 -1.47 -8.13
C ASN A 8 14.69 0.03 -8.51
N ASP A 9 14.56 0.92 -7.53
CA ASP A 9 14.60 2.38 -7.66
C ASP A 9 13.55 2.98 -8.62
N LYS A 10 12.43 2.28 -8.84
CA LYS A 10 11.25 2.91 -9.46
C LYS A 10 10.47 3.67 -8.39
N GLU A 11 9.92 4.80 -8.81
CA GLU A 11 9.04 5.62 -7.98
C GLU A 11 7.65 5.63 -8.58
N TYR A 12 6.64 5.46 -7.72
CA TYR A 12 5.23 5.61 -8.07
C TYR A 12 4.60 6.67 -7.20
N ASN A 13 4.01 7.67 -7.84
CA ASN A 13 3.22 8.71 -7.18
C ASN A 13 1.75 8.38 -7.42
N LEU A 14 1.04 8.06 -6.33
CA LEU A 14 -0.35 7.62 -6.34
C LEU A 14 -1.23 8.73 -5.76
N ASP A 15 -2.03 9.34 -6.62
CA ASP A 15 -2.99 10.37 -6.28
C ASP A 15 -4.40 9.80 -6.08
N ASN A 16 -5.21 10.50 -5.30
CA ASN A 16 -6.63 10.18 -5.04
C ASN A 16 -6.87 8.74 -4.53
N ILE A 17 -5.90 8.14 -3.86
CA ILE A 17 -6.11 6.87 -3.16
C ILE A 17 -7.13 7.11 -2.03
N THR A 18 -8.17 6.29 -2.01
CA THR A 18 -9.24 6.36 -1.00
C THR A 18 -9.22 5.18 -0.04
N GLN A 19 -8.55 4.08 -0.40
CA GLN A 19 -8.54 2.85 0.40
C GLN A 19 -7.27 2.04 0.15
N VAL A 20 -6.76 1.38 1.19
CA VAL A 20 -5.66 0.42 1.08
C VAL A 20 -6.09 -0.92 1.64
N ILE A 21 -6.05 -1.97 0.81
CA ILE A 21 -6.20 -3.35 1.27
C ILE A 21 -4.82 -3.89 1.64
N VAL A 22 -4.67 -4.30 2.89
CA VAL A 22 -3.44 -4.86 3.43
C VAL A 22 -3.63 -6.37 3.60
N TYR A 23 -2.78 -7.14 2.92
CA TYR A 23 -2.67 -8.58 3.11
C TYR A 23 -1.59 -8.83 4.15
N THR A 24 -1.96 -9.43 5.27
CA THR A 24 -1.01 -9.85 6.31
C THR A 24 -0.59 -11.31 6.10
N ARG A 25 0.57 -11.69 6.64
CA ARG A 25 1.08 -13.07 6.56
C ARG A 25 0.31 -14.04 7.46
N THR A 26 -0.30 -13.53 8.52
CA THR A 26 -0.84 -14.31 9.64
C THR A 26 -2.36 -14.21 9.73
N ASN A 27 -2.93 -13.02 9.55
CA ASN A 27 -4.32 -12.72 9.93
C ASN A 27 -5.24 -12.47 8.72
N GLY A 28 -4.82 -12.77 7.49
CA GLY A 28 -5.64 -12.61 6.28
C GLY A 28 -5.64 -11.18 5.71
N THR A 29 -6.70 -10.84 4.99
CA THR A 29 -6.83 -9.61 4.19
C THR A 29 -7.82 -8.65 4.83
N HIS A 30 -7.41 -7.40 5.05
CA HIS A 30 -8.27 -6.37 5.63
C HIS A 30 -8.13 -5.05 4.88
N SER A 31 -9.20 -4.26 4.86
CA SER A 31 -9.20 -2.90 4.37
C SER A 31 -8.83 -1.95 5.51
N TYR A 32 -8.01 -0.95 5.20
CA TYR A 32 -7.62 0.12 6.10
C TYR A 32 -7.77 1.48 5.42
N GLU A 33 -8.05 2.49 6.25
CA GLU A 33 -7.95 3.90 5.87
C GLU A 33 -6.49 4.30 5.64
N LEU A 34 -6.26 5.39 4.88
CA LEU A 34 -4.90 5.85 4.55
C LEU A 34 -4.06 6.21 5.78
N SER A 35 -4.70 6.66 6.86
CA SER A 35 -4.00 7.06 8.09
C SER A 35 -3.54 5.88 8.94
N GLU A 36 -4.02 4.67 8.67
CA GLU A 36 -3.85 3.51 9.57
C GLU A 36 -3.05 2.37 8.95
N PHE A 37 -3.01 2.28 7.62
CA PHE A 37 -2.46 1.09 6.94
C PHE A 37 -0.96 0.88 7.19
N LEU A 38 -0.20 1.94 7.51
CA LEU A 38 1.23 1.86 7.80
C LEU A 38 1.53 1.27 9.19
N ASP A 39 0.57 1.32 10.12
CA ASP A 39 0.74 0.77 11.48
C ASP A 39 0.48 -0.74 11.53
N VAL A 40 -0.01 -1.33 10.42
CA VAL A 40 -0.30 -2.76 10.32
C VAL A 40 1.00 -3.57 10.37
N LYS A 41 1.04 -4.55 11.26
CA LYS A 41 2.18 -5.47 11.41
C LYS A 41 2.05 -6.66 10.46
N ASP A 42 3.18 -7.34 10.21
CA ASP A 42 3.27 -8.57 9.43
C ASP A 42 2.70 -8.47 8.00
N VAL A 43 2.88 -7.31 7.36
CA VAL A 43 2.39 -7.07 6.02
C VAL A 43 3.11 -7.96 4.99
N LYS A 44 2.32 -8.50 4.07
CA LYS A 44 2.77 -9.22 2.87
C LYS A 44 2.63 -8.36 1.63
N ARG A 45 1.50 -7.67 1.46
CA ARG A 45 1.15 -6.93 0.24
C ARG A 45 0.22 -5.77 0.55
N TYR A 46 0.43 -4.67 -0.14
CA TYR A 46 -0.50 -3.53 -0.20
C TYR A 46 -1.22 -3.50 -1.55
N VAL A 47 -2.50 -3.13 -1.54
CA VAL A 47 -3.30 -2.91 -2.75
C VAL A 47 -4.07 -1.60 -2.58
N PHE A 48 -3.82 -0.66 -3.48
CA PHE A 48 -4.33 0.72 -3.43
C PHE A 48 -5.50 0.89 -4.39
N PHE A 49 -6.55 1.56 -3.93
CA PHE A 49 -7.76 1.82 -4.70
C PHE A 49 -8.12 3.30 -4.71
N HIS A 50 -8.75 3.74 -5.80
CA HIS A 50 -9.49 5.00 -5.89
C HIS A 50 -10.96 4.67 -6.14
N GLY A 51 -11.81 4.89 -5.13
CA GLY A 51 -13.15 4.31 -5.11
C GLY A 51 -13.09 2.79 -5.17
N THR A 52 -13.69 2.20 -6.21
CA THR A 52 -13.64 0.74 -6.48
C THR A 52 -12.54 0.34 -7.46
N ASP A 53 -11.84 1.32 -8.06
CA ASP A 53 -10.87 1.06 -9.12
C ASP A 53 -9.52 0.69 -8.51
N LEU A 54 -8.97 -0.44 -8.96
CA LEU A 54 -7.63 -0.88 -8.59
C LEU A 54 -6.60 0.05 -9.23
N VAL A 55 -5.80 0.73 -8.41
CA VAL A 55 -4.72 1.59 -8.87
C VAL A 55 -3.40 0.82 -8.94
N MET A 56 -3.06 0.11 -7.86
CA MET A 56 -1.76 -0.59 -7.76
C MET A 56 -1.79 -1.70 -6.72
N GLY A 57 -0.99 -2.75 -6.91
CA GLY A 57 -0.72 -3.73 -5.86
C GLY A 57 0.73 -4.17 -5.85
N LEU A 58 1.39 -4.09 -4.69
CA LEU A 58 2.82 -4.34 -4.50
C LEU A 58 3.06 -5.23 -3.28
N ASN A 59 3.98 -6.19 -3.40
CA ASN A 59 4.41 -6.95 -2.22
C ASN A 59 5.34 -6.08 -1.38
N LEU A 60 5.30 -6.25 -0.06
CA LEU A 60 6.18 -5.53 0.85
C LEU A 60 7.66 -5.79 0.53
N SER A 61 7.99 -6.99 0.03
CA SER A 61 9.35 -7.36 -0.38
C SER A 61 9.89 -6.56 -1.57
N ASP A 62 9.01 -5.92 -2.34
CA ASP A 62 9.38 -5.14 -3.52
C ASP A 62 9.48 -3.64 -3.20
N ILE A 63 9.06 -3.24 -1.99
CA ILE A 63 8.99 -1.85 -1.54
C ILE A 63 10.22 -1.51 -0.68
N LYS A 64 10.81 -0.36 -0.98
CA LYS A 64 11.92 0.24 -0.24
C LYS A 64 11.42 1.22 0.82
N SER A 65 10.47 2.08 0.43
CA SER A 65 9.83 3.06 1.33
C SER A 65 8.45 3.45 0.82
N ILE A 66 7.61 3.92 1.75
CA ILE A 66 6.31 4.54 1.48
C ILE A 66 6.27 5.86 2.25
N THR A 67 5.85 6.93 1.58
CA THR A 67 5.59 8.24 2.19
C THR A 67 4.13 8.61 1.91
N VAL A 68 3.46 9.16 2.92
CA VAL A 68 2.06 9.59 2.83
C VAL A 68 2.02 11.05 3.28
N ASP A 69 1.63 11.93 2.35
CA ASP A 69 1.46 13.38 2.56
C ASP A 69 -0.03 13.77 2.55
#